data_AF-A0A3P3EUF9-F1
#
_entry.id   AF-A0A3P3EUF9-F1
#
_cell.length_a   1.000
_cell.length_b   1.000
_cell.length_c   1.000
_cell.angle_alpha   90.00
_cell.angle_beta   90.00
_cell.angle_gamma   90.00
#
_symmetry.space_group_name_H-M   'P 1'
#
loop_
_entity.id
_entity.type
_entity.pdbx_description
1 polymer ?
#
loop_
_entity_poly.entity_id
_entity_poly.type
_entity_poly.pdbx_seq_one_letter_code
_entity_poly.pdbx_strand_id
1 'polypeptide(L)'
;MSTRNPVEKRMAQLHDLWWERTDDPALRAIVLRAPPDSQRMLEAFFTLQMVDSEYSTPDLFLRLDTAFETGFRYSRELRQQLIDAYRHNRPQLAKQGVAGRWDEEDQPGWDSAAGFVKAGCSLARHLRCQRMSVVLQPGSVSDADCFERWFDAAMQTPVPPQEAGLLRLVLVDDSDSRAWQPLVERHAGAMRVVDAPLDILEAAREIAAQSGGGGSGVALFRQLYADMLSLLRLGDAAGVEAAGERALRLATRNGWADQRAVLDMMVGGAWLQARDFGASITRYRRARDSATEAAQAGNPMGATLFMQGWMAEGGAWAAAGEMKQAAHAFEEAAEAARRVPHPMFAIEGQRAAAQAWRSAGERDRAWASALAGIREARTMADADRPQSTVPQLLHDMLVMQDPKRCERIAHCATRYERDARAALVEADLAGHRLGERPPRPAVDAIEARLAQRYEQAFQTLLREREKWVQGSEDVFRTVVALGRQWLDPAWSGLPHVSHPLDQGVDEWREPPAFARLPDPQPFVEAA
;
A
#
# COMPACT_ATOMS: atom_id res chain seq x y z
N MET A 1 18.45 -38.39 0.67
CA MET A 1 18.31 -37.01 1.18
C MET A 1 17.90 -36.14 0.00
N SER A 2 16.66 -35.68 -0.05
CA SER A 2 16.18 -34.80 -1.13
C SER A 2 16.90 -33.45 -1.01
N THR A 3 17.51 -32.97 -2.09
CA THR A 3 18.08 -31.62 -2.17
C THR A 3 16.96 -30.59 -1.99
N ARG A 4 16.96 -29.91 -0.83
CA ARG A 4 15.99 -28.85 -0.51
C ARG A 4 16.03 -27.74 -1.57
N ASN A 5 14.86 -27.25 -1.99
CA ASN A 5 14.76 -26.09 -2.87
C ASN A 5 15.34 -24.84 -2.16
N PRO A 6 15.96 -23.88 -2.88
CA PRO A 6 16.44 -22.61 -2.32
C PRO A 6 15.47 -21.87 -1.37
N VAL A 7 14.15 -22.00 -1.55
CA VAL A 7 13.14 -21.44 -0.63
C VAL A 7 13.09 -22.23 0.69
N GLU A 8 13.04 -23.56 0.62
CA GLU A 8 13.04 -24.45 1.80
C GLU A 8 14.34 -24.30 2.61
N LYS A 9 15.47 -24.08 1.93
CA LYS A 9 16.75 -23.79 2.59
C LYS A 9 16.69 -22.51 3.42
N ARG A 10 16.11 -21.44 2.88
CA ARG A 10 15.95 -20.16 3.60
C ARG A 10 14.97 -20.28 4.78
N MET A 11 13.88 -21.03 4.63
CA MET A 11 12.97 -21.35 5.74
C MET A 11 13.67 -22.13 6.86
N ALA A 12 14.49 -23.13 6.52
CA ALA A 12 15.29 -23.87 7.49
C ALA A 12 16.29 -22.96 8.24
N GLN A 13 16.99 -22.09 7.51
CA GLN A 13 17.92 -21.14 8.11
C GLN A 13 17.23 -20.16 9.06
N LEU A 14 16.04 -19.69 8.70
CA LEU A 14 15.24 -18.81 9.56
C LEU A 14 14.76 -19.54 10.82
N HIS A 15 14.36 -20.80 10.70
CA HIS A 15 14.01 -21.65 11.85
C HIS A 15 15.20 -21.81 12.81
N ASP A 16 16.37 -22.21 12.30
CA ASP A 16 17.58 -22.42 13.12
C ASP A 16 17.99 -21.11 13.81
N LEU A 17 17.97 -19.99 13.07
CA LEU A 17 18.32 -18.68 13.60
C LEU A 17 17.32 -18.21 14.66
N TRP A 18 16.01 -18.43 14.44
CA TRP A 18 14.99 -18.13 15.42
C TRP A 18 15.27 -18.87 16.72
N TRP A 19 15.54 -20.17 16.66
CA TRP A 19 15.87 -20.96 17.84
C TRP A 19 17.11 -20.41 18.57
N GLU A 20 18.24 -20.29 17.87
CA GLU A 20 19.52 -19.82 18.43
C GLU A 20 19.38 -18.44 19.09
N ARG A 21 18.63 -17.54 18.46
CA ARG A 21 18.48 -16.15 18.88
C ARG A 21 17.28 -15.91 19.78
N THR A 22 16.51 -16.92 20.18
CA THR A 22 15.35 -16.70 21.07
C THR A 22 15.35 -17.61 22.28
N ASP A 23 16.35 -18.46 22.46
CA ASP A 23 16.49 -19.31 23.66
C ASP A 23 17.03 -18.54 24.88
N ASP A 24 16.28 -17.52 25.31
CA ASP A 24 16.58 -16.69 26.48
C ASP A 24 15.27 -16.33 27.21
N PRO A 25 15.12 -16.71 28.50
CA PRO A 25 13.91 -16.45 29.28
C PRO A 25 13.74 -14.98 29.67
N ALA A 26 14.80 -14.15 29.60
CA ALA A 26 14.70 -12.71 29.85
C ALA A 26 14.10 -11.94 28.66
N LEU A 27 14.02 -12.57 27.48
CA LEU A 27 13.42 -11.93 26.31
C LEU A 27 11.92 -11.74 26.47
N ARG A 28 11.50 -10.51 26.20
CA ARG A 28 10.11 -10.07 26.14
C ARG A 28 9.70 -9.62 24.76
N ALA A 29 10.66 -9.23 23.92
CA ALA A 29 10.39 -8.82 22.56
C ALA A 29 11.47 -9.28 21.58
N ILE A 30 11.06 -9.45 20.32
CA ILE A 30 11.92 -9.82 19.20
C ILE A 30 11.61 -8.87 18.04
N VAL A 31 12.65 -8.36 17.40
CA VAL A 31 12.54 -7.70 16.10
C VAL A 31 13.02 -8.67 15.03
N LEU A 32 12.09 -9.11 14.20
CA LEU A 32 12.38 -9.92 13.03
C LEU A 32 12.65 -8.98 11.84
N ARG A 33 13.93 -8.83 11.50
CA ARG A 33 14.39 -7.91 10.46
C ARG A 33 14.62 -8.66 9.16
N ALA A 34 13.96 -8.26 8.08
CA ALA A 34 14.09 -8.91 6.78
C ALA A 34 14.43 -7.92 5.66
N PRO A 35 15.01 -8.37 4.54
CA PRO A 35 15.18 -7.54 3.35
C PRO A 35 13.84 -6.99 2.83
N PRO A 36 13.87 -5.85 2.11
CA PRO A 36 12.73 -5.38 1.35
C PRO A 36 12.16 -6.51 0.47
N ASP A 37 10.84 -6.50 0.25
CA ASP A 37 10.11 -7.51 -0.54
C ASP A 37 9.99 -8.92 0.08
N SER A 38 10.51 -9.15 1.28
CA SER A 38 10.49 -10.48 1.94
C SER A 38 9.16 -10.84 2.63
N GLN A 39 8.17 -9.94 2.61
CA GLN A 39 6.95 -10.08 3.43
C GLN A 39 6.17 -11.37 3.15
N ARG A 40 6.07 -11.78 1.87
CA ARG A 40 5.41 -13.06 1.52
C ARG A 40 6.12 -14.28 2.09
N MET A 41 7.45 -14.25 2.20
CA MET A 41 8.23 -15.34 2.78
C MET A 41 8.12 -15.36 4.30
N LEU A 42 8.05 -14.19 4.95
CA LEU A 42 7.73 -14.09 6.37
C LEU A 42 6.32 -14.63 6.67
N GLU A 43 5.33 -14.29 5.84
CA GLU A 43 3.97 -14.81 5.93
C GLU A 43 3.91 -16.33 5.79
N ALA A 44 4.67 -16.88 4.83
CA ALA A 44 4.82 -18.33 4.68
C ALA A 44 5.48 -18.95 5.92
N PHE A 45 6.53 -18.34 6.46
CA PHE A 45 7.19 -18.81 7.69
C PHE A 45 6.20 -18.88 8.86
N PHE A 46 5.45 -17.81 9.15
CA PHE A 46 4.46 -17.81 10.23
C PHE A 46 3.33 -18.82 9.99
N THR A 47 2.89 -18.98 8.75
CA THR A 47 1.88 -19.97 8.38
C THR A 47 2.36 -21.40 8.63
N LEU A 48 3.63 -21.69 8.34
CA LEU A 48 4.24 -22.99 8.62
C LEU A 48 4.36 -23.28 10.11
N GLN A 49 4.38 -22.27 10.99
CA GLN A 49 4.35 -22.46 12.44
C GLN A 49 2.97 -22.88 12.97
N MET A 50 1.91 -22.70 12.17
CA MET A 50 0.54 -23.07 12.57
C MET A 50 0.19 -24.54 12.23
N VAL A 51 1.08 -25.25 11.54
CA VAL A 51 0.91 -26.65 11.14
C VAL A 51 2.09 -27.48 11.62
N ASP A 52 1.86 -28.76 11.91
CA ASP A 52 2.95 -29.68 12.27
C ASP A 52 3.87 -29.87 11.05
N SER A 53 5.05 -29.25 11.11
CA SER A 53 6.05 -29.23 10.03
C SER A 53 7.47 -29.37 10.57
N GLU A 54 8.40 -29.81 9.71
CA GLU A 54 9.84 -29.88 10.04
C GLU A 54 10.47 -28.50 10.36
N TYR A 55 9.75 -27.40 10.10
CA TYR A 55 10.20 -26.03 10.35
C TYR A 55 9.53 -25.40 11.58
N SER A 56 8.75 -26.18 12.35
CA SER A 56 8.02 -25.70 13.52
C SER A 56 8.97 -25.45 14.68
N THR A 57 8.94 -24.24 15.23
CA THR A 57 9.65 -23.89 16.48
C THR A 57 8.79 -24.29 17.69
N PRO A 58 9.30 -24.25 18.94
CA PRO A 58 8.52 -24.62 20.12
C PRO A 58 7.53 -23.51 20.54
N ASP A 59 7.59 -22.34 19.88
CA ASP A 59 6.78 -21.18 20.20
C ASP A 59 5.40 -21.34 19.56
N LEU A 60 4.35 -21.08 20.34
CA LEU A 60 3.02 -20.88 19.78
C LEU A 60 2.98 -19.48 19.15
N PHE A 61 2.90 -19.41 17.82
CA PHE A 61 2.77 -18.15 17.12
C PHE A 61 1.32 -17.69 17.02
N LEU A 62 1.10 -16.41 17.28
CA LEU A 62 -0.16 -15.75 17.04
C LEU A 62 0.10 -14.43 16.32
N ARG A 63 -0.46 -14.27 15.11
CA ARG A 63 -0.36 -13.04 14.36
C ARG A 63 -1.58 -12.18 14.61
N LEU A 64 -1.35 -10.91 14.92
CA LEU A 64 -2.37 -9.90 15.15
C LEU A 64 -2.10 -8.71 14.23
N ASP A 65 -3.14 -8.31 13.49
CA ASP A 65 -3.10 -7.31 12.42
C ASP A 65 -4.01 -6.11 12.65
N THR A 66 -4.57 -6.00 13.85
CA THR A 66 -5.35 -4.84 14.33
C THR A 66 -4.65 -3.53 13.98
N ALA A 67 -5.38 -2.56 13.42
CA ALA A 67 -4.85 -1.23 13.14
C ALA A 67 -4.53 -0.49 14.44
N PHE A 68 -3.47 0.32 14.44
CA PHE A 68 -3.13 1.16 15.58
C PHE A 68 -3.65 2.59 15.39
N GLU A 69 -4.69 2.97 16.14
CA GLU A 69 -5.15 4.36 16.24
C GLU A 69 -4.63 5.06 17.50
N THR A 70 -4.90 4.46 18.67
CA THR A 70 -4.50 4.93 20.00
C THR A 70 -4.19 3.74 20.87
N GLY A 71 -3.35 3.92 21.88
CA GLY A 71 -2.93 2.80 22.74
C GLY A 71 -4.07 2.09 23.46
N PHE A 72 -5.11 2.81 23.88
CA PHE A 72 -6.25 2.22 24.59
C PHE A 72 -7.20 1.44 23.65
N ARG A 73 -7.48 1.96 22.44
CA ARG A 73 -8.25 1.21 21.41
C ARG A 73 -7.51 -0.02 20.96
N TYR A 74 -6.22 0.15 20.65
CA TYR A 74 -5.38 -0.95 20.18
C TYR A 74 -5.33 -2.09 21.20
N SER A 75 -5.13 -1.79 22.49
CA SER A 75 -5.20 -2.80 23.55
C SER A 75 -6.54 -3.52 23.65
N ARG A 76 -7.65 -2.77 23.52
CA ARG A 76 -9.01 -3.32 23.54
C ARG A 76 -9.23 -4.30 22.38
N GLU A 77 -8.85 -3.89 21.19
CA GLU A 77 -9.04 -4.64 19.95
C GLU A 77 -8.11 -5.85 19.86
N LEU A 78 -6.84 -5.71 20.23
CA LEU A 78 -5.92 -6.85 20.33
C LEU A 78 -6.45 -7.91 21.31
N ARG A 79 -6.94 -7.49 22.47
CA ARG A 79 -7.55 -8.41 23.44
C ARG A 79 -8.77 -9.11 22.85
N GLN A 80 -9.61 -8.39 22.11
CA GLN A 80 -10.76 -8.98 21.42
C GLN A 80 -10.31 -10.00 20.36
N GLN A 81 -9.26 -9.70 19.59
CA GLN A 81 -8.68 -10.62 18.61
C GLN A 81 -8.11 -11.89 19.27
N LEU A 82 -7.48 -11.79 20.45
CA LEU A 82 -7.06 -12.97 21.25
C LEU A 82 -8.26 -13.85 21.62
N ILE A 83 -9.33 -13.25 22.11
CA ILE A 83 -10.56 -13.93 22.53
C ILE A 83 -11.21 -14.63 21.34
N ASP A 84 -11.30 -13.96 20.20
CA ASP A 84 -11.93 -14.52 19.00
C ASP A 84 -11.07 -15.64 18.40
N ALA A 85 -9.74 -15.51 18.39
CA ALA A 85 -8.82 -16.57 18.00
C ALA A 85 -8.97 -17.82 18.88
N TYR A 86 -9.09 -17.65 20.20
CA TYR A 86 -9.36 -18.77 21.12
C TYR A 86 -10.72 -19.42 20.85
N ARG A 87 -11.78 -18.63 20.72
CA ARG A 87 -13.15 -19.12 20.47
C ARG A 87 -13.24 -19.92 19.18
N HIS A 88 -12.60 -19.42 18.12
CA HIS A 88 -12.54 -20.10 16.83
C HIS A 88 -11.87 -21.48 16.92
N ASN A 89 -10.78 -21.58 17.69
CA ASN A 89 -9.99 -22.81 17.82
C ASN A 89 -10.45 -23.75 18.95
N ARG A 90 -11.43 -23.35 19.77
CA ARG A 90 -11.89 -24.13 20.94
C ARG A 90 -12.22 -25.61 20.63
N PRO A 91 -12.92 -25.97 19.53
CA PRO A 91 -13.21 -27.38 19.25
C PRO A 91 -11.96 -28.23 19.02
N GLN A 92 -10.91 -27.65 18.44
CA GLN A 92 -9.64 -28.32 18.19
C GLN A 92 -8.79 -28.41 19.47
N LEU A 93 -8.75 -27.33 20.24
CA LEU A 93 -8.10 -27.28 21.55
C LEU A 93 -8.68 -28.31 22.53
N ALA A 94 -10.01 -28.51 22.51
CA ALA A 94 -10.67 -29.54 23.32
C ALA A 94 -10.19 -30.97 22.95
N LYS A 95 -9.97 -31.26 21.66
CA LYS A 95 -9.39 -32.54 21.22
C LYS A 95 -7.95 -32.72 21.68
N GLN A 96 -7.22 -31.63 21.88
CA GLN A 96 -5.85 -31.59 22.39
C GLN A 96 -5.78 -31.59 23.92
N GLY A 97 -6.91 -31.75 24.62
CA GLY A 97 -6.97 -31.83 26.08
C GLY A 97 -6.95 -30.48 26.81
N VAL A 98 -7.04 -29.36 26.07
CA VAL A 98 -7.29 -28.04 26.65
C VAL A 98 -8.80 -27.89 26.88
N ALA A 99 -9.25 -28.27 28.07
CA ALA A 99 -10.66 -28.23 28.46
C ALA A 99 -10.99 -26.98 29.27
N GLY A 100 -12.21 -26.47 29.13
CA GLY A 100 -12.75 -25.36 29.93
C GLY A 100 -12.89 -24.05 29.14
N ARG A 101 -13.53 -23.06 29.77
CA ARG A 101 -13.55 -21.67 29.26
C ARG A 101 -12.29 -20.95 29.71
N TRP A 102 -11.83 -20.00 28.91
CA TRP A 102 -10.75 -19.12 29.30
C TRP A 102 -11.33 -17.92 30.03
N ASP A 103 -10.89 -17.64 31.26
CA ASP A 103 -11.51 -16.65 32.15
C ASP A 103 -11.58 -15.23 31.56
N GLU A 104 -10.65 -14.86 30.67
CA GLU A 104 -10.64 -13.55 30.01
C GLU A 104 -11.82 -13.33 29.07
N GLU A 105 -12.51 -14.39 28.63
CA GLU A 105 -13.70 -14.26 27.78
C GLU A 105 -14.87 -13.56 28.45
N ASP A 106 -14.96 -13.68 29.79
CA ASP A 106 -16.09 -13.23 30.59
C ASP A 106 -15.72 -12.04 31.51
N GLN A 107 -14.44 -11.64 31.56
CA GLN A 107 -13.95 -10.53 32.39
C GLN A 107 -13.89 -9.20 31.64
N PRO A 108 -14.19 -8.06 32.29
CA PRO A 108 -13.84 -6.76 31.75
C PRO A 108 -12.31 -6.58 31.84
N GLY A 109 -11.64 -6.53 30.70
CA GLY A 109 -10.21 -6.25 30.63
C GLY A 109 -9.90 -4.77 30.74
N TRP A 110 -8.61 -4.44 30.68
CA TRP A 110 -8.13 -3.07 30.73
C TRP A 110 -7.68 -2.61 29.33
N ASP A 111 -8.14 -1.43 28.94
CA ASP A 111 -7.77 -0.77 27.68
C ASP A 111 -6.37 -0.14 27.80
N SER A 112 -5.36 -0.96 28.07
CA SER A 112 -3.96 -0.56 28.27
C SER A 112 -2.97 -1.62 27.78
N ALA A 113 -1.73 -1.23 27.49
CA ALA A 113 -0.69 -2.16 27.06
C ALA A 113 -0.47 -3.28 28.10
N ALA A 114 -0.52 -2.93 29.39
CA ALA A 114 -0.44 -3.89 30.49
C ALA A 114 -1.63 -4.84 30.54
N GLY A 115 -2.83 -4.37 30.21
CA GLY A 115 -4.03 -5.22 30.07
C GLY A 115 -3.85 -6.27 28.99
N PHE A 116 -3.32 -5.87 27.82
CA PHE A 116 -3.02 -6.78 26.73
C PHE A 116 -1.95 -7.82 27.11
N VAL A 117 -0.83 -7.40 27.70
CA VAL A 117 0.24 -8.33 28.15
C VAL A 117 -0.30 -9.34 29.16
N LYS A 118 -1.12 -8.90 30.13
CA LYS A 118 -1.75 -9.80 31.12
C LYS A 118 -2.71 -10.80 30.46
N ALA A 119 -3.50 -10.36 29.48
CA ALA A 119 -4.36 -11.25 28.70
C ALA A 119 -3.53 -12.26 27.89
N GLY A 120 -2.44 -11.84 27.23
CA GLY A 120 -1.53 -12.74 26.52
C GLY A 120 -0.90 -13.81 27.43
N CYS A 121 -0.36 -13.41 28.59
CA CYS A 121 0.15 -14.36 29.58
C CYS A 121 -0.94 -15.29 30.11
N SER A 122 -2.15 -14.77 30.34
CA SER A 122 -3.32 -15.56 30.75
C SER A 122 -3.68 -16.63 29.72
N LEU A 123 -3.71 -16.26 28.43
CA LEU A 123 -3.95 -17.19 27.34
C LEU A 123 -2.85 -18.26 27.27
N ALA A 124 -1.58 -17.84 27.33
CA ALA A 124 -0.44 -18.75 27.28
C ALA A 124 -0.48 -19.79 28.41
N ARG A 125 -0.83 -19.38 29.64
CA ARG A 125 -1.07 -20.28 30.77
C ARG A 125 -2.23 -21.24 30.51
N HIS A 126 -3.35 -20.72 30.00
CA HIS A 126 -4.54 -21.53 29.71
C HIS A 126 -4.27 -22.62 28.66
N LEU A 127 -3.52 -22.26 27.61
CA LEU A 127 -3.10 -23.18 26.56
C LEU A 127 -1.95 -24.10 26.98
N ARG A 128 -1.34 -23.86 28.15
CA ARG A 128 -0.17 -24.58 28.67
C ARG A 128 1.00 -24.58 27.68
N CYS A 129 1.15 -23.52 26.90
CA CYS A 129 2.29 -23.40 26.01
C CYS A 129 3.57 -23.10 26.81
N GLN A 130 4.72 -23.54 26.29
CA GLN A 130 6.00 -23.18 26.89
C GLN A 130 6.32 -21.70 26.65
N ARG A 131 6.00 -21.22 25.44
CA ARG A 131 6.21 -19.85 24.98
C ARG A 131 5.14 -19.48 23.96
N MET A 132 4.72 -18.22 23.99
CA MET A 132 3.82 -17.64 23.00
C MET A 132 4.49 -16.43 22.37
N SER A 133 4.62 -16.45 21.05
CA SER A 133 5.19 -15.37 20.26
C SER A 133 4.08 -14.67 19.49
N VAL A 134 3.71 -13.49 19.97
CA VAL A 134 2.64 -12.66 19.38
C VAL A 134 3.25 -11.68 18.40
N VAL A 135 3.01 -11.92 17.12
CA VAL A 135 3.48 -11.09 16.01
C VAL A 135 2.52 -9.92 15.83
N LEU A 136 3.00 -8.71 16.14
CA LEU A 136 2.27 -7.48 15.96
C LEU A 136 2.61 -6.90 14.58
N GLN A 137 1.67 -6.98 13.66
CA GLN A 137 1.77 -6.40 12.32
C GLN A 137 0.53 -5.56 12.02
N PRO A 138 0.39 -4.37 12.64
CA PRO A 138 -0.78 -3.53 12.44
C PRO A 138 -1.02 -3.25 10.96
N GLY A 139 -2.27 -3.40 10.50
CA GLY A 139 -2.64 -3.08 9.11
C GLY A 139 -2.41 -1.60 8.76
N SER A 140 -2.43 -0.72 9.76
CA SER A 140 -2.04 0.68 9.67
C SER A 140 -1.58 1.21 11.03
N VAL A 141 -0.80 2.29 11.03
CA VAL A 141 -0.36 2.99 12.24
C VAL A 141 -0.63 4.49 12.08
N SER A 142 -1.58 5.03 12.83
CA SER A 142 -1.99 6.44 12.71
C SER A 142 -0.89 7.42 13.16
N ASP A 143 -0.08 7.05 14.15
CA ASP A 143 1.06 7.84 14.62
C ASP A 143 2.14 6.94 15.24
N ALA A 144 3.36 7.01 14.71
CA ALA A 144 4.46 6.13 15.09
C ALA A 144 4.91 6.33 16.55
N ASP A 145 4.96 7.58 17.03
CA ASP A 145 5.38 7.88 18.40
C ASP A 145 4.36 7.34 19.42
N CYS A 146 3.06 7.38 19.08
CA CYS A 146 2.01 6.77 19.86
C CYS A 146 2.19 5.24 19.96
N PHE A 147 2.48 4.58 18.84
CA PHE A 147 2.73 3.13 18.82
C PHE A 147 3.97 2.75 19.63
N GLU A 148 5.08 3.49 19.47
CA GLU A 148 6.31 3.25 20.23
C GLU A 148 6.06 3.40 21.73
N ARG A 149 5.32 4.44 22.17
CA ARG A 149 4.94 4.61 23.59
C ARG A 149 4.09 3.47 24.12
N TRP A 150 3.15 2.98 23.31
CA TRP A 150 2.34 1.82 23.69
C TRP A 150 3.20 0.58 23.87
N PHE A 151 4.13 0.33 22.94
CA PHE A 151 5.03 -0.82 23.00
C PHE A 151 5.98 -0.72 24.20
N ASP A 152 6.53 0.46 24.47
CA ASP A 152 7.31 0.74 25.67
C ASP A 152 6.54 0.38 26.94
N ALA A 153 5.27 0.80 27.04
CA ALA A 153 4.40 0.46 28.17
C ALA A 153 4.15 -1.06 28.27
N ALA A 154 4.03 -1.77 27.14
CA ALA A 154 3.93 -3.23 27.12
C ALA A 154 5.22 -3.88 27.67
N MET A 155 6.39 -3.38 27.25
CA MET A 155 7.71 -3.84 27.69
C MET A 155 7.99 -3.54 29.17
N GLN A 156 7.42 -2.48 29.72
CA GLN A 156 7.57 -2.11 31.13
C GLN A 156 6.56 -2.81 32.05
N THR A 157 5.53 -3.44 31.51
CA THR A 157 4.51 -4.14 32.30
C THR A 157 5.15 -5.21 33.19
N PRO A 158 4.97 -5.20 34.52
CA PRO A 158 5.54 -6.22 35.39
C PRO A 158 4.97 -7.60 35.09
N VAL A 159 5.86 -8.59 34.91
CA VAL A 159 5.49 -10.00 34.73
C VAL A 159 6.06 -10.80 35.90
N PRO A 160 5.28 -11.66 36.56
CA PRO A 160 5.79 -12.51 37.63
C PRO A 160 6.97 -13.38 37.16
N PRO A 161 7.98 -13.66 37.99
CA PRO A 161 9.13 -14.47 37.58
C PRO A 161 8.76 -15.85 37.03
N GLN A 162 7.67 -16.46 37.55
CA GLN A 162 7.17 -17.74 37.04
C GLN A 162 6.56 -17.68 35.62
N GLU A 163 6.26 -16.48 35.12
CA GLU A 163 5.73 -16.23 33.77
C GLU A 163 6.78 -15.57 32.86
N ALA A 164 8.04 -15.45 33.32
CA ALA A 164 9.12 -14.87 32.54
C ALA A 164 9.35 -15.68 31.25
N GLY A 165 9.40 -14.99 30.11
CA GLY A 165 9.56 -15.60 28.79
C GLY A 165 8.31 -16.30 28.23
N LEU A 166 7.19 -16.33 28.97
CA LEU A 166 5.95 -16.97 28.54
C LEU A 166 5.30 -16.26 27.35
N LEU A 167 5.31 -14.92 27.35
CA LEU A 167 4.82 -14.09 26.26
C LEU A 167 5.98 -13.27 25.66
N ARG A 168 6.10 -13.31 24.34
CA ARG A 168 7.05 -12.52 23.56
C ARG A 168 6.31 -11.72 22.49
N LEU A 169 6.59 -10.43 22.42
CA LEU A 169 6.07 -9.57 21.36
C LEU A 169 7.04 -9.57 20.19
N VAL A 170 6.55 -9.79 18.97
CA VAL A 170 7.38 -9.84 17.78
C VAL A 170 6.99 -8.68 16.87
N LEU A 171 7.95 -7.82 16.56
CA LEU A 171 7.83 -6.78 15.55
C LEU A 171 8.53 -7.23 14.27
N VAL A 172 7.99 -6.83 13.12
CA VAL A 172 8.68 -7.00 11.83
C VAL A 172 9.32 -5.68 11.44
N ASP A 173 10.59 -5.74 11.04
CA ASP A 173 11.40 -4.60 10.62
C ASP A 173 11.96 -4.83 9.23
N ASP A 174 12.24 -3.72 8.55
CA ASP A 174 12.90 -3.72 7.26
C ASP A 174 14.40 -3.47 7.45
N SER A 175 15.25 -4.23 6.76
CA SER A 175 16.71 -4.19 6.96
C SER A 175 17.36 -2.87 6.58
N ASP A 176 16.70 -2.09 5.71
CA ASP A 176 17.22 -0.85 5.16
C ASP A 176 16.81 0.33 6.05
N SER A 177 15.53 0.38 6.44
CA SER A 177 14.99 1.48 7.27
C SER A 177 15.27 1.33 8.77
N ARG A 178 15.31 0.08 9.28
CA ARG A 178 15.60 -0.26 10.69
C ARG A 178 14.81 0.56 11.70
N ALA A 179 13.51 0.72 11.46
CA ALA A 179 12.65 1.64 12.19
C ALA A 179 12.64 1.38 13.71
N TRP A 180 12.79 0.12 14.12
CA TRP A 180 12.72 -0.28 15.54
C TRP A 180 14.06 -0.29 16.27
N GLN A 181 15.15 0.13 15.62
CA GLN A 181 16.48 0.13 16.23
C GLN A 181 16.58 0.93 17.54
N PRO A 182 15.99 2.14 17.67
CA PRO A 182 16.03 2.89 18.93
C PRO A 182 15.37 2.15 20.11
N LEU A 183 14.30 1.42 19.82
CA LEU A 183 13.56 0.63 20.81
C LEU A 183 14.36 -0.59 21.27
N VAL A 184 15.06 -1.27 20.34
CA VAL A 184 15.99 -2.36 20.66
C VAL A 184 17.08 -1.88 21.61
N GLU A 185 17.67 -0.72 21.34
CA GLU A 185 18.75 -0.15 22.17
C GLU A 185 18.25 0.22 23.57
N ARG A 186 17.04 0.81 23.66
CA ARG A 186 16.40 1.15 24.94
C ARG A 186 16.12 -0.07 25.82
N HIS A 187 15.77 -1.20 25.20
CA HIS A 187 15.39 -2.45 25.89
C HIS A 187 16.38 -3.60 25.64
N ALA A 188 17.68 -3.30 25.44
CA ALA A 188 18.68 -4.28 25.00
C ALA A 188 18.81 -5.55 25.88
N GLY A 189 18.41 -5.47 27.16
CA GLY A 189 18.39 -6.63 28.07
C GLY A 189 17.18 -7.54 27.95
N ALA A 190 16.12 -7.13 27.23
CA ALA A 190 14.86 -7.85 27.09
C ALA A 190 14.35 -7.93 25.63
N MET A 191 15.09 -7.34 24.69
CA MET A 191 14.72 -7.26 23.29
C MET A 191 15.90 -7.66 22.40
N ARG A 192 15.63 -8.47 21.36
CA ARG A 192 16.68 -8.98 20.47
C ARG A 192 16.27 -8.90 18.99
N VAL A 193 17.26 -8.64 18.13
CA VAL A 193 17.07 -8.63 16.67
C VAL A 193 17.42 -10.01 16.11
N VAL A 194 16.60 -10.47 15.17
CA VAL A 194 16.80 -11.67 14.35
C VAL A 194 16.81 -11.22 12.89
N ASP A 195 17.99 -11.25 12.26
CA ASP A 195 18.16 -10.88 10.84
C ASP A 195 17.82 -12.07 9.93
N ALA A 196 16.65 -12.02 9.29
CA ALA A 196 16.11 -13.10 8.46
C ALA A 196 16.79 -13.15 7.07
N PRO A 197 17.43 -14.28 6.69
CA PRO A 197 18.14 -14.41 5.42
C PRO A 197 17.18 -14.71 4.25
N LEU A 198 16.28 -13.78 3.96
CA LEU A 198 15.13 -13.96 3.05
C LEU A 198 15.30 -13.26 1.70
N ASP A 199 16.47 -13.28 1.08
CA ASP A 199 16.66 -12.66 -0.25
C ASP A 199 15.98 -13.49 -1.36
N ILE A 200 14.85 -12.98 -1.88
CA ILE A 200 14.05 -13.60 -2.95
C ILE A 200 14.81 -13.63 -4.28
N LEU A 201 15.59 -12.60 -4.59
CA LEU A 201 16.30 -12.50 -5.88
C LEU A 201 17.42 -13.52 -5.95
N GLU A 202 18.13 -13.72 -4.84
CA GLU A 202 19.13 -14.76 -4.73
C GLU A 202 18.50 -16.16 -4.85
N ALA A 203 17.35 -16.40 -4.20
CA ALA A 203 16.61 -17.66 -4.34
C ALA A 203 16.20 -17.92 -5.81
N ALA A 204 15.70 -16.91 -6.52
CA ALA A 204 15.32 -17.02 -7.92
C ALA A 204 16.51 -17.34 -8.84
N ARG A 205 17.68 -16.75 -8.57
CA ARG A 205 18.94 -17.06 -9.29
C ARG A 205 19.39 -18.49 -9.05
N GLU A 206 19.34 -18.97 -7.81
CA GLU A 206 19.68 -20.37 -7.48
C GLU A 206 18.73 -21.35 -8.19
N ILE A 207 17.42 -21.08 -8.21
CA ILE A 207 16.44 -21.92 -8.93
C ILE A 207 16.73 -21.94 -10.44
N ALA A 208 17.04 -20.79 -11.03
CA ALA A 208 17.38 -20.68 -12.45
C ALA A 208 18.67 -21.46 -12.77
N ALA A 209 19.70 -21.35 -11.93
CA ALA A 209 20.96 -22.07 -12.09
C ALA A 209 20.78 -23.60 -11.96
N GLN A 210 19.94 -24.05 -11.02
CA GLN A 210 19.61 -25.47 -10.84
C GLN A 210 18.79 -26.06 -12.00
N SER A 211 18.02 -25.21 -12.70
CA SER A 211 17.23 -25.61 -13.87
C SER A 211 18.05 -25.67 -15.18
N GLY A 212 19.32 -25.25 -15.15
CA GLY A 212 20.22 -25.16 -16.31
C GLY A 212 20.69 -26.50 -16.92
N GLY A 213 20.09 -27.63 -16.55
CA GLY A 213 20.51 -28.97 -16.97
C GLY A 213 19.87 -29.54 -18.25
N GLY A 214 18.92 -28.87 -18.92
CA GLY A 214 18.24 -29.45 -20.09
C GLY A 214 17.43 -28.45 -20.93
N GLY A 215 17.74 -28.35 -22.23
CA GLY A 215 17.32 -27.27 -23.13
C GLY A 215 15.81 -27.13 -23.40
N SER A 216 15.32 -25.90 -23.26
CA SER A 216 14.24 -25.36 -24.11
C SER A 216 14.50 -23.87 -24.33
N GLY A 217 14.15 -23.32 -25.51
CA GLY A 217 14.27 -21.89 -25.79
C GLY A 217 13.52 -21.02 -24.77
N VAL A 218 12.49 -21.56 -24.13
CA VAL A 218 11.74 -20.88 -23.06
C VAL A 218 12.58 -20.69 -21.80
N ALA A 219 13.40 -21.68 -21.41
CA ALA A 219 14.26 -21.57 -20.23
C ALA A 219 15.35 -20.49 -20.42
N LEU A 220 15.98 -20.47 -21.60
CA LEU A 220 16.95 -19.43 -21.96
C LEU A 220 16.30 -18.04 -22.01
N PHE A 221 15.07 -17.94 -22.54
CA PHE A 221 14.33 -16.68 -22.55
C PHE A 221 14.08 -16.14 -21.13
N ARG A 222 13.64 -17.00 -20.21
CA ARG A 222 13.40 -16.62 -18.79
C ARG A 222 14.69 -16.18 -18.10
N GLN A 223 15.81 -16.86 -18.36
CA GLN A 223 17.10 -16.46 -17.84
C GLN A 223 17.51 -15.07 -18.34
N LEU A 224 17.46 -14.84 -19.66
CA LEU A 224 17.79 -13.54 -20.25
C LEU A 224 16.89 -12.42 -19.71
N TYR A 225 15.60 -12.70 -19.51
CA TYR A 225 14.66 -11.74 -18.92
C TYR A 225 15.02 -11.40 -17.46
N ALA A 226 15.39 -12.40 -16.64
CA ALA A 226 15.84 -12.18 -15.27
C ALA A 226 17.17 -11.41 -15.19
N ASP A 227 18.09 -11.67 -16.13
CA ASP A 227 19.34 -10.92 -16.26
C ASP A 227 19.07 -9.46 -16.61
N MET A 228 18.15 -9.20 -17.54
CA MET A 228 17.72 -7.82 -17.86
C MET A 228 17.14 -7.11 -16.65
N LEU A 229 16.33 -7.77 -15.81
CA LEU A 229 15.78 -7.15 -14.59
C LEU A 229 16.87 -6.77 -13.61
N SER A 230 17.88 -7.64 -13.46
CA SER A 230 19.06 -7.36 -12.63
C SER A 230 19.86 -6.16 -13.17
N LEU A 231 20.12 -6.13 -14.48
CA LEU A 231 20.87 -5.05 -15.13
C LEU A 231 20.12 -3.71 -15.09
N LEU A 232 18.79 -3.74 -15.25
CA LEU A 232 17.94 -2.57 -15.12
C LEU A 232 18.03 -1.96 -13.72
N ARG A 233 18.00 -2.80 -12.67
CA ARG A 233 18.18 -2.35 -11.28
C ARG A 233 19.56 -1.75 -11.01
N LEU A 234 20.58 -2.17 -11.76
CA LEU A 234 21.93 -1.61 -11.70
C LEU A 234 22.10 -0.33 -12.55
N GLY A 235 21.08 0.06 -13.33
CA GLY A 235 21.15 1.21 -14.24
C GLY A 235 22.02 0.98 -15.48
N ASP A 236 22.35 -0.27 -15.82
CA ASP A 236 23.19 -0.59 -16.97
C ASP A 236 22.35 -0.73 -18.25
N ALA A 237 22.00 0.40 -18.87
CA ALA A 237 21.15 0.42 -20.08
C ALA A 237 21.77 -0.33 -21.27
N ALA A 238 23.09 -0.23 -21.45
CA ALA A 238 23.80 -0.96 -22.51
C ALA A 238 23.78 -2.47 -22.27
N GLY A 239 23.95 -2.90 -21.01
CA GLY A 239 23.80 -4.29 -20.60
C GLY A 239 22.38 -4.81 -20.83
N VAL A 240 21.36 -4.04 -20.46
CA VAL A 240 19.95 -4.38 -20.71
C VAL A 240 19.69 -4.54 -22.20
N GLU A 241 20.18 -3.62 -23.03
CA GLU A 241 20.04 -3.70 -24.49
C GLU A 241 20.72 -4.94 -25.07
N ALA A 242 21.97 -5.22 -24.68
CA ALA A 242 22.70 -6.38 -25.17
C ALA A 242 22.01 -7.72 -24.80
N ALA A 243 21.48 -7.83 -23.58
CA ALA A 243 20.69 -8.98 -23.15
C ALA A 243 19.34 -9.04 -23.88
N GLY A 244 18.66 -7.90 -24.03
CA GLY A 244 17.40 -7.74 -24.75
C GLY A 244 17.51 -8.16 -26.22
N GLU A 245 18.56 -7.77 -26.92
CA GLU A 245 18.80 -8.17 -28.32
C GLU A 245 18.97 -9.69 -28.48
N ARG A 246 19.59 -10.36 -27.50
CA ARG A 246 19.65 -11.84 -27.50
C ARG A 246 18.26 -12.45 -27.32
N ALA A 247 17.47 -11.91 -26.40
CA ALA A 247 16.11 -12.38 -26.13
C ALA A 247 15.16 -12.10 -27.32
N LEU A 248 15.28 -10.93 -27.96
CA LEU A 248 14.52 -10.55 -29.15
C LEU A 248 14.77 -11.52 -30.31
N ARG A 249 16.03 -11.90 -30.58
CA ARG A 249 16.34 -12.90 -31.61
C ARG A 249 15.73 -14.27 -31.33
N LEU A 250 15.53 -14.62 -30.05
CA LEU A 250 14.88 -15.86 -29.67
C LEU A 250 13.36 -15.75 -29.85
N ALA A 251 12.76 -14.67 -29.38
CA ALA A 251 11.33 -14.39 -29.55
C ALA A 251 10.93 -14.33 -31.03
N THR A 252 11.70 -13.65 -31.88
CA THR A 252 11.47 -13.58 -33.34
C THR A 252 11.48 -14.96 -33.98
N ARG A 253 12.45 -15.81 -33.65
CA ARG A 253 12.54 -17.17 -34.21
C ARG A 253 11.38 -18.07 -33.80
N ASN A 254 10.75 -17.81 -32.66
CA ASN A 254 9.63 -18.58 -32.15
C ASN A 254 8.26 -17.91 -32.39
N GLY A 255 8.21 -16.77 -33.10
CA GLY A 255 6.96 -16.06 -33.40
C GLY A 255 6.30 -15.40 -32.17
N TRP A 256 7.05 -15.12 -31.10
CA TRP A 256 6.51 -14.53 -29.87
C TRP A 256 6.44 -13.00 -29.95
N ALA A 257 5.51 -12.49 -30.76
CA ALA A 257 5.38 -11.06 -31.03
C ALA A 257 5.08 -10.21 -29.78
N ASP A 258 4.27 -10.74 -28.87
CA ASP A 258 3.97 -10.14 -27.56
C ASP A 258 5.22 -10.01 -26.69
N GLN A 259 6.05 -11.05 -26.66
CA GLN A 259 7.30 -11.05 -25.90
C GLN A 259 8.32 -10.06 -26.47
N ARG A 260 8.36 -9.88 -27.81
CA ARG A 260 9.19 -8.83 -28.41
C ARG A 260 8.76 -7.43 -27.98
N ALA A 261 7.44 -7.18 -27.95
CA ALA A 261 6.93 -5.89 -27.47
C ALA A 261 7.35 -5.60 -26.02
N VAL A 262 7.23 -6.60 -25.12
CA VAL A 262 7.66 -6.47 -23.72
C VAL A 262 9.16 -6.21 -23.60
N LEU A 263 9.99 -6.92 -24.38
CA LEU A 263 11.44 -6.72 -24.38
C LEU A 263 11.84 -5.32 -24.86
N ASP A 264 11.26 -4.84 -25.97
CA ASP A 264 11.54 -3.50 -26.46
C ASP A 264 11.04 -2.42 -25.48
N MET A 265 9.91 -2.62 -24.79
CA MET A 265 9.49 -1.72 -23.70
C MET A 265 10.50 -1.67 -22.56
N MET A 266 11.05 -2.82 -22.16
CA MET A 266 12.04 -2.89 -21.08
C MET A 266 13.36 -2.20 -21.45
N VAL A 267 13.85 -2.43 -22.67
CA VAL A 267 15.05 -1.73 -23.18
C VAL A 267 14.77 -0.23 -23.32
N GLY A 268 13.58 0.16 -23.78
CA GLY A 268 13.16 1.56 -23.84
C GLY A 268 13.15 2.24 -22.47
N GLY A 269 12.69 1.52 -21.43
CA GLY A 269 12.72 1.98 -20.04
C GLY A 269 14.13 2.14 -19.48
N ALA A 270 15.04 1.24 -19.82
CA ALA A 270 16.45 1.33 -19.42
C ALA A 270 17.12 2.58 -20.03
N TRP A 271 16.88 2.84 -21.32
CA TRP A 271 17.40 4.06 -21.97
C TRP A 271 16.76 5.33 -21.45
N LEU A 272 15.47 5.30 -21.08
CA LEU A 272 14.79 6.42 -20.42
C LEU A 272 15.47 6.78 -19.09
N GLN A 273 15.79 5.77 -18.26
CA GLN A 273 16.53 5.96 -17.00
C GLN A 273 17.94 6.53 -17.25
N ALA A 274 18.63 6.05 -18.29
CA ALA A 274 19.92 6.57 -18.73
C ALA A 274 19.84 7.95 -19.42
N ARG A 275 18.63 8.53 -19.58
CA ARG A 275 18.36 9.80 -20.24
C ARG A 275 18.73 9.85 -21.73
N ASP A 276 18.88 8.69 -22.38
CA ASP A 276 18.93 8.62 -23.84
C ASP A 276 17.50 8.52 -24.38
N PHE A 277 16.86 9.68 -24.50
CA PHE A 277 15.46 9.76 -24.92
C PHE A 277 15.26 9.28 -26.37
N GLY A 278 16.24 9.52 -27.25
CA GLY A 278 16.17 9.07 -28.65
C GLY A 278 16.16 7.55 -28.79
N ALA A 279 17.05 6.88 -28.06
CA ALA A 279 17.09 5.41 -27.99
C ALA A 279 15.81 4.85 -27.35
N SER A 280 15.33 5.48 -26.27
CA SER A 280 14.07 5.11 -25.61
C SER A 280 12.86 5.18 -26.54
N ILE A 281 12.66 6.31 -27.22
CA ILE A 281 11.54 6.52 -28.17
C ILE A 281 11.60 5.51 -29.32
N THR A 282 12.79 5.24 -29.85
CA THR A 282 12.98 4.24 -30.92
C THR A 282 12.53 2.85 -30.48
N ARG A 283 12.83 2.46 -29.24
CA ARG A 283 12.44 1.18 -28.67
C ARG A 283 10.93 1.09 -28.44
N TYR A 284 10.30 2.13 -27.90
CA TYR A 284 8.84 2.13 -27.73
C TYR A 284 8.07 2.06 -29.06
N ARG A 285 8.60 2.66 -30.12
CA ARG A 285 8.06 2.51 -31.48
C ARG A 285 8.12 1.05 -31.97
N ARG A 286 9.28 0.39 -31.82
CA ARG A 286 9.42 -1.04 -32.14
C ARG A 286 8.51 -1.93 -31.31
N ALA A 287 8.30 -1.59 -30.04
CA ALA A 287 7.37 -2.30 -29.18
C ALA A 287 5.94 -2.23 -29.74
N ARG A 288 5.49 -1.07 -30.25
CA ARG A 288 4.18 -0.94 -30.90
C ARG A 288 4.08 -1.72 -32.21
N ASP A 289 5.14 -1.76 -33.01
CA ASP A 289 5.16 -2.57 -34.24
C ASP A 289 4.94 -4.06 -33.88
N SER A 290 5.67 -4.54 -32.87
CA SER A 290 5.55 -5.91 -32.36
C SER A 290 4.17 -6.18 -31.73
N ALA A 291 3.60 -5.22 -31.00
CA ALA A 291 2.27 -5.34 -30.42
C ALA A 291 1.16 -5.38 -31.48
N THR A 292 1.33 -4.65 -32.58
CA THR A 292 0.44 -4.69 -33.75
C THR A 292 0.46 -6.07 -34.39
N GLU A 293 1.64 -6.65 -34.59
CA GLU A 293 1.77 -8.02 -35.10
C GLU A 293 1.12 -9.03 -34.15
N ALA A 294 1.31 -8.89 -32.83
CA ALA A 294 0.65 -9.73 -31.84
C ALA A 294 -0.89 -9.63 -31.91
N ALA A 295 -1.43 -8.42 -32.07
CA ALA A 295 -2.87 -8.20 -32.21
C ALA A 295 -3.42 -8.83 -33.50
N GLN A 296 -2.71 -8.68 -34.62
CA GLN A 296 -3.06 -9.29 -35.90
C GLN A 296 -3.03 -10.83 -35.85
N ALA A 297 -2.13 -11.39 -35.04
CA ALA A 297 -2.07 -12.83 -34.76
C ALA A 297 -3.14 -13.32 -33.77
N GLY A 298 -4.05 -12.45 -33.33
CA GLY A 298 -5.13 -12.79 -32.40
C GLY A 298 -4.70 -12.91 -30.93
N ASN A 299 -3.52 -12.39 -30.56
CA ASN A 299 -3.09 -12.38 -29.17
C ASN A 299 -3.91 -11.33 -28.38
N PRO A 300 -4.61 -11.72 -27.30
CA PRO A 300 -5.45 -10.80 -26.53
C PRO A 300 -4.68 -9.64 -25.89
N MET A 301 -3.35 -9.77 -25.69
CA MET A 301 -2.51 -8.72 -25.12
C MET A 301 -2.04 -7.69 -26.15
N GLY A 302 -2.21 -7.94 -27.46
CA GLY A 302 -1.70 -7.06 -28.51
C GLY A 302 -2.24 -5.62 -28.40
N ALA A 303 -3.53 -5.45 -28.15
CA ALA A 303 -4.14 -4.13 -27.98
C ALA A 303 -3.62 -3.40 -26.73
N THR A 304 -3.48 -4.12 -25.60
CA THR A 304 -2.94 -3.58 -24.35
C THR A 304 -1.49 -3.13 -24.52
N LEU A 305 -0.64 -3.97 -25.13
CA LEU A 305 0.76 -3.66 -25.39
C LEU A 305 0.93 -2.48 -26.35
N PHE A 306 0.04 -2.36 -27.35
CA PHE A 306 0.05 -1.24 -28.29
C PHE A 306 -0.26 0.09 -27.59
N MET A 307 -1.30 0.11 -26.74
CA MET A 307 -1.64 1.27 -25.91
C MET A 307 -0.49 1.63 -24.95
N GLN A 308 0.09 0.64 -24.28
CA GLN A 308 1.21 0.86 -23.36
C GLN A 308 2.46 1.42 -24.07
N GLY A 309 2.71 1.01 -25.31
CA GLY A 309 3.79 1.59 -26.12
C GLY A 309 3.58 3.07 -26.42
N TRP A 310 2.34 3.51 -26.68
CA TRP A 310 2.00 4.94 -26.82
C TRP A 310 2.17 5.71 -25.50
N MET A 311 1.67 5.16 -24.38
CA MET A 311 1.86 5.77 -23.05
C MET A 311 3.36 5.93 -22.73
N ALA A 312 4.17 4.91 -23.01
CA ALA A 312 5.59 4.92 -22.75
C ALA A 312 6.35 5.91 -23.66
N GLU A 313 6.00 5.99 -24.96
CA GLU A 313 6.55 7.02 -25.86
C GLU A 313 6.17 8.43 -25.40
N GLY A 314 4.94 8.66 -24.95
CA GLY A 314 4.51 9.94 -24.39
C GLY A 314 5.33 10.34 -23.15
N GLY A 315 5.58 9.38 -22.25
CA GLY A 315 6.45 9.58 -21.09
C GLY A 315 7.89 9.93 -21.48
N ALA A 316 8.45 9.30 -22.51
CA ALA A 316 9.80 9.60 -22.99
C ALA A 316 9.90 11.00 -23.62
N TRP A 317 8.91 11.41 -24.42
CA TRP A 317 8.86 12.76 -24.97
C TRP A 317 8.73 13.83 -23.87
N ALA A 318 7.89 13.57 -22.85
CA ALA A 318 7.75 14.48 -21.71
C ALA A 318 9.08 14.61 -20.94
N ALA A 319 9.78 13.51 -20.71
CA ALA A 319 11.10 13.51 -20.07
C ALA A 319 12.15 14.28 -20.89
N ALA A 320 12.04 14.26 -22.23
CA ALA A 320 12.88 15.03 -23.13
C ALA A 320 12.55 16.54 -23.18
N GLY A 321 11.46 16.98 -22.54
CA GLY A 321 10.98 18.37 -22.61
C GLY A 321 10.11 18.68 -23.82
N GLU A 322 9.87 17.70 -24.69
CA GLU A 322 9.12 17.83 -25.95
C GLU A 322 7.62 17.62 -25.71
N MET A 323 7.02 18.58 -25.00
CA MET A 323 5.66 18.44 -24.45
C MET A 323 4.56 18.32 -25.51
N LYS A 324 4.77 18.85 -26.72
CA LYS A 324 3.79 18.73 -27.81
C LYS A 324 3.75 17.31 -28.38
N GLN A 325 4.90 16.69 -28.57
CA GLN A 325 5.02 15.28 -28.99
C GLN A 325 4.48 14.35 -27.91
N ALA A 326 4.76 14.66 -26.64
CA ALA A 326 4.21 13.92 -25.50
C ALA A 326 2.68 13.93 -25.51
N ALA A 327 2.09 15.12 -25.65
CA ALA A 327 0.64 15.27 -25.67
C ALA A 327 -0.01 14.47 -26.80
N HIS A 328 0.55 14.54 -28.01
CA HIS A 328 0.08 13.73 -29.13
C HIS A 328 0.19 12.23 -28.89
N ALA A 329 1.30 11.76 -28.32
CA ALA A 329 1.46 10.33 -28.02
C ALA A 329 0.44 9.85 -26.96
N PHE A 330 0.10 10.69 -25.98
CA PHE A 330 -0.93 10.37 -24.98
C PHE A 330 -2.36 10.40 -25.56
N GLU A 331 -2.66 11.29 -26.52
CA GLU A 331 -3.93 11.28 -27.25
C GLU A 331 -4.10 9.97 -28.04
N GLU A 332 -3.05 9.53 -28.74
CA GLU A 332 -3.04 8.24 -29.46
C GLU A 332 -3.16 7.05 -28.49
N ALA A 333 -2.55 7.15 -27.30
CA ALA A 333 -2.73 6.14 -26.25
C ALA A 333 -4.19 6.04 -25.81
N ALA A 334 -4.88 7.17 -25.63
CA ALA A 334 -6.28 7.20 -25.25
C ALA A 334 -7.19 6.59 -26.33
N GLU A 335 -6.93 6.87 -27.61
CA GLU A 335 -7.65 6.24 -28.72
C GLU A 335 -7.42 4.73 -28.75
N ALA A 336 -6.16 4.29 -28.59
CA ALA A 336 -5.81 2.87 -28.51
C ALA A 336 -6.49 2.17 -27.32
N ALA A 337 -6.63 2.86 -26.18
CA ALA A 337 -7.23 2.33 -24.96
C ALA A 337 -8.71 1.94 -25.13
N ARG A 338 -9.45 2.53 -26.07
CA ARG A 338 -10.85 2.16 -26.35
C ARG A 338 -11.03 0.71 -26.82
N ARG A 339 -9.95 0.09 -27.29
CA ARG A 339 -9.92 -1.32 -27.71
C ARG A 339 -9.52 -2.29 -26.59
N VAL A 340 -9.19 -1.76 -25.41
CA VAL A 340 -8.78 -2.52 -24.23
C VAL A 340 -9.98 -2.59 -23.26
N PRO A 341 -10.23 -3.73 -22.58
CA PRO A 341 -11.37 -3.90 -21.68
C PRO A 341 -11.14 -3.19 -20.33
N HIS A 342 -10.74 -1.91 -20.37
CA HIS A 342 -10.54 -1.10 -19.17
C HIS A 342 -10.68 0.41 -19.49
N PRO A 343 -11.86 1.03 -19.25
CA PRO A 343 -12.13 2.42 -19.65
C PRO A 343 -11.21 3.45 -18.97
N MET A 344 -10.68 3.14 -17.79
CA MET A 344 -9.73 4.01 -17.07
C MET A 344 -8.49 4.42 -17.89
N PHE A 345 -8.01 3.58 -18.81
CA PHE A 345 -6.82 3.91 -19.60
C PHE A 345 -7.06 5.04 -20.62
N ALA A 346 -8.28 5.13 -21.17
CA ALA A 346 -8.62 6.22 -22.09
C ALA A 346 -8.62 7.57 -21.36
N ILE A 347 -9.19 7.60 -20.14
CA ILE A 347 -9.20 8.78 -19.27
C ILE A 347 -7.79 9.21 -18.90
N GLU A 348 -6.93 8.25 -18.53
CA GLU A 348 -5.55 8.54 -18.16
C GLU A 348 -4.74 9.09 -19.35
N GLY A 349 -4.90 8.54 -20.55
CA GLY A 349 -4.27 9.10 -21.75
C GLY A 349 -4.71 10.54 -22.03
N GLN A 350 -6.02 10.83 -21.94
CA GLN A 350 -6.53 12.19 -22.12
C GLN A 350 -6.06 13.16 -21.04
N ARG A 351 -5.97 12.71 -19.78
CA ARG A 351 -5.44 13.50 -18.66
C ARG A 351 -3.96 13.82 -18.85
N ALA A 352 -3.15 12.83 -19.21
CA ALA A 352 -1.73 13.01 -19.49
C ALA A 352 -1.51 13.96 -20.68
N ALA A 353 -2.33 13.85 -21.74
CA ALA A 353 -2.32 14.77 -22.87
C ALA A 353 -2.66 16.21 -22.44
N ALA A 354 -3.71 16.40 -21.64
CA ALA A 354 -4.09 17.72 -21.12
C ALA A 354 -2.95 18.38 -20.34
N GLN A 355 -2.29 17.62 -19.45
CA GLN A 355 -1.15 18.10 -18.69
C GLN A 355 0.06 18.44 -19.57
N ALA A 356 0.33 17.64 -20.61
CA ALA A 356 1.40 17.90 -21.56
C ALA A 356 1.12 19.16 -22.41
N TRP A 357 -0.10 19.32 -22.92
CA TRP A 357 -0.50 20.55 -23.64
C TRP A 357 -0.41 21.80 -22.78
N ARG A 358 -0.84 21.71 -21.53
CA ARG A 358 -0.72 22.81 -20.56
C ARG A 358 0.76 23.16 -20.34
N SER A 359 1.62 22.16 -20.19
CA SER A 359 3.06 22.35 -20.01
C SER A 359 3.73 22.95 -21.25
N ALA A 360 3.17 22.71 -22.44
CA ALA A 360 3.57 23.33 -23.69
C ALA A 360 3.02 24.77 -23.88
N GLY A 361 2.22 25.29 -22.95
CA GLY A 361 1.57 26.60 -23.04
C GLY A 361 0.30 26.63 -23.92
N GLU A 362 -0.18 25.48 -24.38
CA GLU A 362 -1.31 25.35 -25.30
C GLU A 362 -2.63 25.17 -24.52
N ARG A 363 -3.13 26.24 -23.90
CA ARG A 363 -4.27 26.20 -22.97
C ARG A 363 -5.53 25.60 -23.59
N ASP A 364 -5.89 25.98 -24.81
CA ASP A 364 -7.13 25.51 -25.44
C ASP A 364 -7.08 24.01 -25.76
N ARG A 365 -5.90 23.51 -26.18
CA ARG A 365 -5.69 22.08 -26.43
C ARG A 365 -5.72 21.29 -25.12
N ALA A 366 -5.14 21.84 -24.05
CA ALA A 366 -5.21 21.23 -22.73
C ALA A 366 -6.67 21.05 -22.26
N TRP A 367 -7.50 22.08 -22.46
CA TRP A 367 -8.94 21.99 -22.17
C TRP A 367 -9.66 20.99 -23.07
N ALA A 368 -9.34 20.95 -24.37
CA ALA A 368 -9.94 20.00 -25.29
C ALA A 368 -9.64 18.54 -24.90
N SER A 369 -8.39 18.22 -24.54
CA SER A 369 -8.03 16.88 -24.06
C SER A 369 -8.68 16.56 -22.72
N ALA A 370 -8.76 17.52 -21.79
CA ALA A 370 -9.43 17.30 -20.51
C ALA A 370 -10.93 17.02 -20.70
N LEU A 371 -11.62 17.76 -21.57
CA LEU A 371 -13.01 17.50 -21.93
C LEU A 371 -13.19 16.14 -22.62
N ALA A 372 -12.24 15.73 -23.48
CA ALA A 372 -12.25 14.38 -24.02
C ALA A 372 -12.14 13.32 -22.91
N GLY A 373 -11.34 13.55 -21.86
CA GLY A 373 -11.32 12.69 -20.68
C GLY A 373 -12.66 12.64 -19.93
N ILE A 374 -13.38 13.76 -19.83
CA ILE A 374 -14.73 13.82 -19.24
C ILE A 374 -15.73 12.98 -20.06
N ARG A 375 -15.63 12.98 -21.39
CA ARG A 375 -16.45 12.09 -22.23
C ARG A 375 -16.21 10.61 -21.93
N GLU A 376 -14.95 10.21 -21.83
CA GLU A 376 -14.61 8.82 -21.51
C GLU A 376 -15.15 8.46 -20.11
N ALA A 377 -14.97 9.35 -19.13
CA ALA A 377 -15.48 9.17 -17.75
C ALA A 377 -17.01 9.05 -17.66
N ARG A 378 -17.75 9.74 -18.52
CA ARG A 378 -19.22 9.65 -18.59
C ARG A 378 -19.69 8.23 -18.96
N THR A 379 -18.91 7.47 -19.72
CA THR A 379 -19.26 6.10 -20.12
C THR A 379 -18.98 5.07 -19.02
N MET A 380 -18.24 5.43 -17.97
CA MET A 380 -17.96 4.57 -16.82
C MET A 380 -19.18 4.43 -15.91
N ALA A 381 -19.26 3.30 -15.21
CA ALA A 381 -20.19 3.11 -14.12
C ALA A 381 -19.90 4.11 -12.98
N ASP A 382 -20.96 4.62 -12.34
CA ASP A 382 -20.84 5.64 -11.29
C ASP A 382 -19.91 5.20 -10.15
N ALA A 383 -19.99 3.93 -9.74
CA ALA A 383 -19.18 3.36 -8.66
C ALA A 383 -17.66 3.28 -8.98
N ASP A 384 -17.29 3.26 -10.26
CA ASP A 384 -15.88 3.11 -10.67
C ASP A 384 -15.17 4.47 -10.75
N ARG A 385 -15.90 5.58 -10.88
CA ARG A 385 -15.30 6.92 -11.04
C ARG A 385 -14.44 7.34 -9.86
N PRO A 386 -14.86 7.18 -8.58
CA PRO A 386 -14.02 7.52 -7.43
C PRO A 386 -12.70 6.75 -7.35
N GLN A 387 -12.66 5.52 -7.87
CA GLN A 387 -11.49 4.63 -7.82
C GLN A 387 -10.61 4.73 -9.08
N SER A 388 -10.88 5.71 -9.95
CA SER A 388 -10.19 5.92 -11.22
C SER A 388 -9.33 7.18 -11.22
N THR A 389 -8.87 7.61 -12.40
CA THR A 389 -8.15 8.88 -12.58
C THR A 389 -9.07 10.09 -12.77
N VAL A 390 -10.40 9.91 -12.69
CA VAL A 390 -11.39 11.01 -12.76
C VAL A 390 -11.20 12.07 -11.67
N PRO A 391 -10.97 11.74 -10.38
CA PRO A 391 -10.67 12.75 -9.35
C PRO A 391 -9.48 13.62 -9.71
N GLN A 392 -8.43 13.03 -10.27
CA GLN A 392 -7.25 13.76 -10.70
C GLN A 392 -7.53 14.61 -11.94
N LEU A 393 -8.25 14.09 -12.93
CA LEU A 393 -8.66 14.85 -14.12
C LEU A 393 -9.46 16.10 -13.74
N LEU A 394 -10.47 15.96 -12.87
CA LEU A 394 -11.26 17.11 -12.40
C LEU A 394 -10.40 18.10 -11.61
N HIS A 395 -9.47 17.62 -10.79
CA HIS A 395 -8.53 18.50 -10.10
C HIS A 395 -7.60 19.24 -11.06
N ASP A 396 -7.06 18.56 -12.07
CA ASP A 396 -6.20 19.16 -13.11
C ASP A 396 -6.96 20.28 -13.85
N MET A 397 -8.26 20.10 -14.10
CA MET A 397 -9.15 21.14 -14.66
C MET A 397 -9.32 22.34 -13.72
N LEU A 398 -9.49 22.12 -12.41
CA LEU A 398 -9.51 23.20 -11.42
C LEU A 398 -8.18 23.98 -11.41
N VAL A 399 -7.06 23.26 -11.46
CA VAL A 399 -5.71 23.84 -11.48
C VAL A 399 -5.46 24.64 -12.77
N MET A 400 -6.02 24.23 -13.91
CA MET A 400 -5.98 25.02 -15.15
C MET A 400 -6.76 26.34 -15.05
N GLN A 401 -7.82 26.39 -14.24
CA GLN A 401 -8.58 27.61 -14.01
C GLN A 401 -7.92 28.54 -12.99
N ASP A 402 -7.65 28.04 -11.78
CA ASP A 402 -7.14 28.85 -10.66
C ASP A 402 -6.20 28.03 -9.76
N PRO A 403 -4.91 27.92 -10.12
CA PRO A 403 -3.96 27.10 -9.37
C PRO A 403 -3.76 27.61 -7.93
N LYS A 404 -3.79 28.92 -7.70
CA LYS A 404 -3.63 29.53 -6.36
C LYS A 404 -4.80 29.16 -5.44
N ARG A 405 -6.01 29.04 -5.99
CA ARG A 405 -7.17 28.58 -5.22
C ARG A 405 -7.09 27.10 -4.89
N CYS A 406 -6.62 26.27 -5.82
CA CYS A 406 -6.33 24.86 -5.55
C CYS A 406 -5.30 24.70 -4.42
N GLU A 407 -4.22 25.50 -4.42
CA GLU A 407 -3.25 25.52 -3.33
C GLU A 407 -3.89 25.88 -1.97
N ARG A 408 -4.81 26.85 -1.95
CA ARG A 408 -5.56 27.23 -0.74
C ARG A 408 -6.49 26.12 -0.25
N ILE A 409 -7.19 25.45 -1.16
CA ILE A 409 -8.06 24.30 -0.84
C ILE A 409 -7.23 23.12 -0.29
N ALA A 410 -6.04 22.89 -0.86
CA ALA A 410 -5.11 21.88 -0.37
C ALA A 410 -4.58 22.23 1.02
N HIS A 411 -4.23 23.50 1.27
CA HIS A 411 -3.81 23.97 2.58
C HIS A 411 -4.86 23.74 3.67
N CYS A 412 -6.16 23.85 3.35
CA CYS A 412 -7.22 23.51 4.31
C CYS A 412 -7.13 22.05 4.77
N ALA A 413 -6.84 21.10 3.86
CA ALA A 413 -6.68 19.69 4.22
C ALA A 413 -5.41 19.45 5.04
N THR A 414 -4.27 20.05 4.69
CA THR A 414 -3.05 19.95 5.51
C THR A 414 -3.29 20.45 6.93
N ARG A 415 -4.05 21.54 7.09
CA ARG A 415 -4.45 22.04 8.41
C ARG A 415 -5.35 21.05 9.14
N TYR A 416 -6.36 20.50 8.47
CA TYR A 416 -7.22 19.46 9.03
C TYR A 416 -6.43 18.24 9.51
N GLU A 417 -5.55 17.69 8.68
CA GLU A 417 -4.70 16.54 9.02
C GLU A 417 -3.84 16.82 10.26
N ARG A 418 -3.25 18.01 10.34
CA ARG A 418 -2.49 18.45 11.52
C ARG A 418 -3.37 18.55 12.76
N ASP A 419 -4.54 19.17 12.66
CA ASP A 419 -5.44 19.39 13.79
C ASP A 419 -6.06 18.06 14.27
N ALA A 420 -6.36 17.13 13.35
CA ALA A 420 -6.80 15.77 13.63
C ALA A 420 -5.69 14.94 14.30
N ARG A 421 -4.46 14.94 13.73
CA ARG A 421 -3.30 14.27 14.34
C ARG A 421 -3.03 14.79 15.75
N ALA A 422 -3.10 16.11 15.97
CA ALA A 422 -2.93 16.69 17.29
C ALA A 422 -4.02 16.23 18.28
N ALA A 423 -5.27 16.09 17.82
CA ALA A 423 -6.35 15.55 18.64
C ALA A 423 -6.11 14.08 19.02
N LEU A 424 -5.66 13.26 18.07
CA LEU A 424 -5.30 11.86 18.28
C LEU A 424 -4.19 11.72 19.32
N VAL A 425 -3.09 12.46 19.14
CA VAL A 425 -1.93 12.40 20.05
C VAL A 425 -2.32 12.86 21.46
N GLU A 426 -3.15 13.90 21.60
CA GLU A 426 -3.65 14.32 22.91
C GLU A 426 -4.51 13.25 23.59
N ALA A 427 -5.38 12.57 22.82
CA ALA A 427 -6.21 11.49 23.33
C ALA A 427 -5.37 10.27 23.76
N ASP A 428 -4.39 9.88 22.94
CA ASP A 428 -3.44 8.80 23.26
C ASP A 428 -2.68 9.10 24.57
N LEU A 429 -2.10 10.30 24.69
CA LEU A 429 -1.40 10.73 25.91
C LEU A 429 -2.33 10.83 27.13
N ALA A 430 -3.59 11.23 26.94
CA ALA A 430 -4.59 11.21 28.01
C ALA A 430 -4.87 9.78 28.49
N GLY A 431 -5.03 8.83 27.55
CA GLY A 431 -5.24 7.42 27.86
C GLY A 431 -4.03 6.80 28.57
N HIS A 432 -2.82 7.07 28.07
CA HIS A 432 -1.58 6.58 28.68
C HIS A 432 -1.43 7.05 30.14
N ARG A 433 -1.81 8.31 30.45
CA ARG A 433 -1.76 8.86 31.82
C ARG A 433 -2.72 8.20 32.81
N LEU A 434 -3.71 7.45 32.35
CA LEU A 434 -4.60 6.67 33.23
C LEU A 434 -3.90 5.42 33.82
N GLY A 435 -2.70 5.08 33.32
CA GLY A 435 -1.88 4.00 33.86
C GLY A 435 -2.30 2.60 33.41
N GLU A 436 -1.86 1.57 34.14
CA GLU A 436 -2.04 0.17 33.74
C GLU A 436 -3.49 -0.33 33.79
N ARG A 437 -4.35 0.28 34.62
CA ARG A 437 -5.74 -0.16 34.86
C ARG A 437 -6.70 1.01 34.70
N PRO A 438 -6.83 1.56 33.49
CA PRO A 438 -7.68 2.71 33.25
C PRO A 438 -9.15 2.38 33.57
N PRO A 439 -9.87 3.24 34.33
CA PRO A 439 -11.31 3.09 34.52
C PRO A 439 -12.05 3.26 33.19
N ARG A 440 -12.96 2.34 32.87
CA ARG A 440 -13.69 2.36 31.60
C ARG A 440 -14.39 3.71 31.30
N PRO A 441 -15.10 4.34 32.26
CA PRO A 441 -15.74 5.64 32.01
C PRO A 441 -14.75 6.76 31.65
N ALA A 442 -13.50 6.69 32.13
CA ALA A 442 -12.48 7.68 31.79
C ALA A 442 -11.98 7.50 30.36
N VAL A 443 -11.83 6.26 29.89
CA VAL A 443 -11.49 5.97 28.48
C VAL A 443 -12.61 6.39 27.56
N ASP A 444 -13.86 6.05 27.88
CA ASP A 444 -15.03 6.43 27.07
C ASP A 444 -15.14 7.97 26.95
N ALA A 445 -14.82 8.72 28.00
CA ALA A 445 -14.80 10.19 27.96
C ALA A 445 -13.70 10.75 27.04
N ILE A 446 -12.51 10.11 27.01
CA ILE A 446 -11.42 10.47 26.08
C ILE A 446 -11.85 10.19 24.63
N GLU A 447 -12.46 9.04 24.37
CA GLU A 447 -12.97 8.67 23.04
C GLU A 447 -14.04 9.64 22.54
N ALA A 448 -15.02 9.98 23.40
CA ALA A 448 -16.06 10.94 23.06
C ALA A 448 -15.48 12.33 22.72
N ARG A 449 -14.45 12.77 23.48
CA ARG A 449 -13.77 14.04 23.22
C ARG A 449 -12.96 14.00 21.93
N LEU A 450 -12.29 12.89 21.62
CA LEU A 450 -11.58 12.71 20.35
C LEU A 450 -12.53 12.82 19.16
N ALA A 451 -13.64 12.07 19.19
CA ALA A 451 -14.67 12.12 18.16
C ALA A 451 -15.24 13.53 17.96
N GLN A 452 -15.50 14.26 19.05
CA GLN A 452 -15.94 15.65 18.98
C GLN A 452 -14.91 16.58 18.30
N ARG A 453 -13.61 16.38 18.57
CA ARG A 453 -12.54 17.20 17.96
C ARG A 453 -12.37 16.90 16.48
N TYR A 454 -12.47 15.64 16.08
CA TYR A 454 -12.48 15.25 14.67
C TYR A 454 -13.64 15.91 13.93
N GLU A 455 -14.85 15.83 14.48
CA GLU A 455 -16.02 16.49 13.88
C GLU A 455 -15.81 17.99 13.73
N GLN A 456 -15.34 18.66 14.78
CA GLN A 456 -15.10 20.11 14.75
C GLN A 456 -14.04 20.51 13.70
N ALA A 457 -12.97 19.72 13.58
CA ALA A 457 -11.93 19.94 12.58
C ALA A 457 -12.48 19.74 11.16
N PHE A 458 -13.26 18.68 10.95
CA PHE A 458 -13.89 18.36 9.67
C PHE A 458 -14.90 19.44 9.23
N GLN A 459 -15.77 19.90 10.13
CA GLN A 459 -16.70 20.99 9.86
C GLN A 459 -15.99 22.33 9.57
N THR A 460 -14.82 22.55 10.19
CA THR A 460 -13.99 23.73 9.87
C THR A 460 -13.38 23.63 8.48
N LEU A 461 -12.85 22.46 8.12
CA LEU A 461 -12.35 22.15 6.77
C LEU A 461 -13.43 22.41 5.71
N LEU A 462 -14.62 21.85 5.88
CA LEU A 462 -15.74 22.00 4.93
C LEU A 462 -16.10 23.46 4.73
N ARG A 463 -16.29 24.23 5.82
CA ARG A 463 -16.61 25.67 5.75
C ARG A 463 -15.53 26.49 5.07
N GLU A 464 -14.25 26.18 5.31
CA GLU A 464 -13.14 26.90 4.68
C GLU A 464 -13.03 26.60 3.19
N ARG A 465 -13.16 25.32 2.80
CA ARG A 465 -13.19 24.92 1.37
C ARG A 465 -14.38 25.53 0.64
N GLU A 466 -15.55 25.56 1.27
CA GLU A 466 -16.76 26.12 0.68
C GLU A 466 -16.63 27.62 0.40
N LYS A 467 -15.97 28.40 1.28
CA LYS A 467 -15.66 29.81 1.02
C LYS A 467 -14.81 29.98 -0.25
N TRP A 468 -13.83 29.09 -0.46
CA TRP A 468 -13.01 29.12 -1.67
C TRP A 468 -13.79 28.71 -2.91
N VAL A 469 -14.73 27.77 -2.82
CA VAL A 469 -15.60 27.41 -3.96
C VAL A 469 -16.57 28.54 -4.30
N GLN A 470 -17.19 29.18 -3.32
CA GLN A 470 -18.16 30.27 -3.54
C GLN A 470 -17.54 31.49 -4.23
N GLY A 471 -16.33 31.86 -3.83
CA GLY A 471 -15.65 33.04 -4.38
C GLY A 471 -14.99 32.82 -5.74
N SER A 472 -15.30 31.75 -6.48
CA SER A 472 -14.66 31.40 -7.75
C SER A 472 -15.54 31.68 -8.96
N GLU A 473 -14.92 31.67 -10.13
CA GLU A 473 -15.61 31.79 -11.42
C GLU A 473 -16.55 30.61 -11.70
N ASP A 474 -17.48 30.80 -12.64
CA ASP A 474 -18.51 29.81 -12.98
C ASP A 474 -17.89 28.48 -13.42
N VAL A 475 -16.88 28.49 -14.31
CA VAL A 475 -16.25 27.26 -14.80
C VAL A 475 -15.64 26.43 -13.66
N PHE A 476 -14.99 27.10 -12.69
CA PHE A 476 -14.45 26.41 -11.52
C PHE A 476 -15.56 25.76 -10.69
N ARG A 477 -16.67 26.49 -10.45
CA ARG A 477 -17.84 25.95 -9.73
C ARG A 477 -18.53 24.82 -10.47
N THR A 478 -18.56 24.86 -11.81
CA THR A 478 -19.10 23.78 -12.66
C THR A 478 -18.27 22.51 -12.53
N VAL A 479 -16.94 22.60 -12.54
CA VAL A 479 -16.07 21.43 -12.31
C VAL A 479 -16.25 20.86 -10.90
N VAL A 480 -16.41 21.73 -9.89
CA VAL A 480 -16.76 21.28 -8.52
C VAL A 480 -18.13 20.59 -8.50
N ALA A 481 -19.13 21.12 -9.20
CA ALA A 481 -20.47 20.52 -9.28
C ALA A 481 -20.39 19.10 -9.88
N LEU A 482 -19.62 18.94 -10.95
CA LEU A 482 -19.40 17.66 -11.59
C LEU A 482 -18.70 16.67 -10.64
N GLY A 483 -17.67 17.11 -9.92
CA GLY A 483 -17.01 16.27 -8.92
C GLY A 483 -17.92 15.87 -7.76
N ARG A 484 -18.82 16.76 -7.31
CA ARG A 484 -19.82 16.42 -6.27
C ARG A 484 -20.86 15.41 -6.74
N GLN A 485 -21.21 15.46 -8.02
CA GLN A 485 -22.14 14.52 -8.63
C GLN A 485 -21.49 13.16 -8.89
N TRP A 486 -20.24 13.13 -9.32
CA TRP A 486 -19.57 11.90 -9.77
C TRP A 486 -18.73 11.19 -8.72
N LEU A 487 -18.27 11.90 -7.69
CA LEU A 487 -17.29 11.37 -6.74
C LEU A 487 -17.84 11.31 -5.32
N ASP A 488 -18.06 12.47 -4.71
CA ASP A 488 -18.49 12.59 -3.31
C ASP A 488 -19.17 13.96 -3.11
N PRO A 489 -20.30 14.05 -2.39
CA PRO A 489 -21.04 15.31 -2.22
C PRO A 489 -20.22 16.47 -1.61
N ALA A 490 -19.15 16.18 -0.85
CA ALA A 490 -18.24 17.18 -0.30
C ALA A 490 -16.97 17.40 -1.14
N TRP A 491 -16.86 16.79 -2.31
CA TRP A 491 -15.72 16.99 -3.20
C TRP A 491 -15.58 18.46 -3.58
N SER A 492 -14.34 18.94 -3.53
CA SER A 492 -13.96 20.33 -3.84
C SER A 492 -12.54 20.44 -4.39
N GLY A 493 -11.99 19.33 -4.89
CA GLY A 493 -10.59 19.20 -5.33
C GLY A 493 -9.78 18.24 -4.45
N LEU A 494 -8.50 18.11 -4.78
CA LEU A 494 -7.54 17.26 -4.08
C LEU A 494 -6.65 18.06 -3.12
N PRO A 495 -6.17 17.44 -2.02
CA PRO A 495 -6.51 16.08 -1.56
C PRO A 495 -7.97 16.00 -1.10
N HIS A 496 -8.64 14.90 -1.45
CA HIS A 496 -9.98 14.61 -0.95
C HIS A 496 -9.87 14.14 0.50
N VAL A 497 -10.82 14.59 1.34
CA VAL A 497 -10.85 14.26 2.76
C VAL A 497 -12.22 13.66 3.06
N SER A 498 -12.23 12.39 3.46
CA SER A 498 -13.42 11.68 3.90
C SER A 498 -13.79 12.04 5.33
N HIS A 499 -15.00 11.70 5.75
CA HIS A 499 -15.45 11.92 7.12
C HIS A 499 -14.55 11.14 8.10
N PRO A 500 -14.07 11.74 9.20
CA PRO A 500 -13.12 11.09 10.13
C PRO A 500 -13.65 9.86 10.87
N LEU A 501 -14.96 9.61 10.79
CA LEU A 501 -15.66 8.51 11.44
C LEU A 501 -16.40 7.62 10.41
N ASP A 502 -16.07 7.76 9.12
CA ASP A 502 -16.68 7.03 8.01
C ASP A 502 -18.22 7.11 7.94
N GLN A 503 -18.78 8.23 8.42
CA GLN A 503 -20.22 8.50 8.41
C GLN A 503 -20.66 9.01 7.04
N GLY A 504 -21.81 8.54 6.58
CA GLY A 504 -22.47 9.06 5.39
C GLY A 504 -22.97 10.49 5.60
N VAL A 505 -23.16 11.26 4.51
CA VAL A 505 -23.58 12.68 4.57
C VAL A 505 -24.86 12.89 5.38
N ASP A 506 -25.79 11.93 5.31
CA ASP A 506 -27.06 11.97 6.04
C ASP A 506 -26.90 11.79 7.57
N GLU A 507 -25.75 11.28 8.02
CA GLU A 507 -25.40 11.06 9.42
C GLU A 507 -24.51 12.16 10.00
N TRP A 508 -24.08 13.11 9.17
CA TRP A 508 -23.23 14.20 9.62
C TRP A 508 -23.98 15.08 10.62
N ARG A 509 -23.32 15.42 11.74
CA ARG A 509 -23.94 16.20 12.81
C ARG A 509 -24.47 17.54 12.33
N GLU A 510 -23.77 18.14 11.38
CA GLU A 510 -24.20 19.34 10.66
C GLU A 510 -23.90 19.14 9.17
N PRO A 511 -24.91 19.09 8.27
CA PRO A 511 -24.64 19.13 6.84
C PRO A 511 -24.08 20.51 6.50
N PRO A 512 -22.92 20.61 5.84
CA PRO A 512 -22.40 21.91 5.42
C PRO A 512 -23.41 22.60 4.50
N ALA A 513 -23.56 23.91 4.65
CA ALA A 513 -24.31 24.74 3.71
C ALA A 513 -23.52 24.86 2.40
N PHE A 514 -23.53 23.78 1.60
CA PHE A 514 -22.89 23.71 0.31
C PHE A 514 -23.37 24.85 -0.59
N ALA A 515 -22.47 25.46 -1.37
CA ALA A 515 -22.86 26.44 -2.37
C ALA A 515 -23.92 25.87 -3.30
N ARG A 516 -24.83 26.74 -3.72
CA ARG A 516 -25.60 26.50 -4.93
C ARG A 516 -24.63 26.56 -6.12
N LEU A 517 -24.32 25.39 -6.66
CA LEU A 517 -23.44 25.26 -7.81
C LEU A 517 -24.24 25.34 -9.13
N PRO A 518 -23.60 25.72 -10.25
CA PRO A 518 -24.19 25.61 -11.58
C PRO A 518 -24.56 24.16 -11.92
N ASP A 519 -25.51 23.98 -12.83
CA ASP A 519 -25.78 22.68 -13.43
C ASP A 519 -24.57 22.27 -14.32
N PRO A 520 -23.89 21.15 -14.03
CA PRO A 520 -22.78 20.68 -14.85
C PRO A 520 -23.23 20.03 -16.17
N GLN A 521 -24.52 19.76 -16.36
CA GLN A 521 -25.00 19.00 -17.52
C GLN A 521 -24.65 19.65 -18.88
N PRO A 522 -24.80 20.97 -19.10
CA PRO A 522 -24.38 21.60 -20.36
C PRO A 522 -22.87 21.48 -20.62
N PHE A 523 -22.06 21.45 -19.55
CA PHE A 523 -20.62 21.27 -19.63
C PHE A 523 -20.24 19.84 -20.02
N VAL A 524 -20.99 18.86 -19.51
CA VAL A 524 -20.85 17.43 -19.85
C VAL A 524 -21.36 17.11 -21.26
N GLU A 525 -22.32 17.89 -21.77
CA GLU A 525 -22.84 17.75 -23.15
C GLU A 525 -21.94 18.42 -24.19
N ALA A 526 -21.25 19.49 -23.82
CA ALA A 526 -20.23 20.12 -24.65
C ALA A 526 -18.90 19.35 -24.70
N ALA A 527 -18.62 18.57 -23.64
CA ALA A 527 -17.53 17.61 -23.61
C ALA A 527 -17.79 16.52 -24.65
#